data_AF-A0A5C9BMI4-F1
#
_entry.id   AF-A0A5C9BMI4-F1
#
_cell.length_a   1.000
_cell.length_b   1.000
_cell.length_c   1.000
_cell.angle_alpha   90.00
_cell.angle_beta   90.00
_cell.angle_gamma   90.00
#
_symmetry.space_group_name_H-M   'P 1'
#
loop_
_entity.id
_entity.type
_entity.pdbx_description
1 polymer ?
#
loop_
_entity_poly.entity_id
_entity_poly.type
_entity_poly.pdbx_seq_one_letter_code
_entity_poly.pdbx_strand_id
1 'polypeptide(L)'
;MRQFLTLHLAQQEREIFTALWLDTQHRVLAADDLFMGTLSQTSVYPREVVKRCLQLNAAAVIFAHNHPSGAAEPSHADQELTDTLKHALALVDVRVLDHFIVAGAGALSFAERGLLDGGHPETKPEAKPRRGRPRKSPQQEAATA
;
A
#
# COMPACT_ATOMS: atom_id res chain seq x y z
N MET A 1 10.03 5.73 -8.49
CA MET A 1 8.90 6.32 -7.72
C MET A 1 9.35 7.46 -6.82
N ARG A 2 10.22 7.21 -5.84
CA ARG A 2 10.73 8.24 -4.90
C ARG A 2 11.16 9.54 -5.57
N GLN A 3 12.01 9.47 -6.60
CA GLN A 3 12.46 10.66 -7.35
C GLN A 3 11.32 11.46 -7.97
N PHE A 4 10.32 10.78 -8.56
CA PHE A 4 9.13 11.45 -9.10
C PHE A 4 8.36 12.17 -8.00
N LEU A 5 8.12 11.51 -6.86
CA LEU A 5 7.42 12.10 -5.73
C LEU A 5 8.16 13.29 -5.14
N THR A 6 9.48 13.19 -4.99
CA THR A 6 10.32 14.31 -4.55
C THR A 6 10.21 15.48 -5.51
N LEU A 7 10.32 15.26 -6.83
CA LEU A 7 10.19 16.34 -7.82
C LEU A 7 8.78 16.97 -7.83
N HIS A 8 7.74 16.16 -7.64
CA HIS A 8 6.34 16.63 -7.61
C HIS A 8 6.02 17.46 -6.36
N LEU A 9 6.52 17.03 -5.19
CA LEU A 9 6.07 17.54 -3.88
C LEU A 9 7.08 18.44 -3.15
N ALA A 10 8.38 18.37 -3.45
CA ALA A 10 9.41 19.05 -2.66
C ALA A 10 9.33 20.59 -2.68
N GLN A 11 8.74 21.18 -3.72
CA GLN A 11 8.63 22.64 -3.89
C GLN A 11 7.25 23.18 -3.52
N GLN A 12 6.36 22.33 -2.97
CA GLN A 12 5.02 22.75 -2.61
C GLN A 12 5.06 23.51 -1.27
N GLU A 13 4.53 24.74 -1.28
CA GLU A 13 4.48 25.61 -0.09
C GLU A 13 3.43 25.15 0.94
N ARG A 14 2.52 24.26 0.52
CA ARG A 14 1.47 23.67 1.35
C ARG A 14 1.62 22.16 1.35
N GLU A 15 1.03 21.52 2.35
CA GLU A 15 0.98 20.06 2.38
C GLU A 15 -0.01 19.59 1.30
N ILE A 16 0.50 18.77 0.39
CA ILE A 16 -0.26 18.12 -0.66
C ILE A 16 -0.24 16.62 -0.38
N PHE A 17 -1.42 16.02 -0.26
CA PHE A 17 -1.55 14.56 -0.14
C PHE A 17 -1.88 13.96 -1.51
N THR A 18 -0.99 13.13 -2.02
CA THR A 18 -1.05 12.54 -3.36
C THR A 18 -1.27 11.04 -3.27
N ALA A 19 -2.07 10.50 -4.18
CA ALA A 19 -2.19 9.05 -4.43
C ALA A 19 -1.69 8.70 -5.82
N LEU A 20 -0.74 7.77 -5.90
CA LEU A 20 -0.32 7.14 -7.14
C LEU A 20 -1.02 5.79 -7.29
N TRP A 21 -1.93 5.74 -8.26
CA TRP A 21 -2.75 4.58 -8.56
C TRP A 21 -2.00 3.64 -9.48
N LEU A 22 -2.05 2.35 -9.19
CA LEU A 22 -1.25 1.34 -9.86
C LEU A 22 -2.10 0.15 -10.31
N ASP A 23 -1.77 -0.42 -11.45
CA ASP A 23 -2.36 -1.69 -11.89
C ASP A 23 -1.71 -2.92 -11.20
N THR A 24 -2.14 -4.12 -11.59
CA THR A 24 -1.63 -5.39 -11.04
C THR A 24 -0.15 -5.65 -11.33
N GLN A 25 0.42 -4.98 -12.34
CA GLN A 25 1.84 -5.02 -12.72
C GLN A 25 2.63 -3.83 -12.14
N HIS A 26 2.02 -3.07 -11.21
CA HIS A 26 2.58 -1.87 -10.59
C HIS A 26 2.93 -0.76 -11.60
N ARG A 27 2.21 -0.70 -12.73
CA ARG A 27 2.30 0.43 -13.66
C ARG A 27 1.37 1.55 -13.20
N VAL A 28 1.85 2.78 -13.30
CA VAL A 28 1.08 3.96 -12.89
C VAL A 28 -0.12 4.15 -13.83
N LEU A 29 -1.31 4.22 -13.25
CA LEU A 29 -2.57 4.53 -13.93
C LEU A 29 -2.84 6.04 -13.89
N ALA A 30 -2.63 6.66 -12.73
CA ALA A 30 -2.80 8.09 -12.50
C ALA A 30 -2.07 8.52 -11.22
N ALA A 31 -1.84 9.83 -11.10
CA ALA A 31 -1.44 10.48 -9.86
C ALA A 31 -2.46 11.60 -9.58
N ASP A 32 -3.14 11.53 -8.44
CA ASP A 32 -4.10 12.56 -8.02
C ASP A 32 -3.60 13.24 -6.75
N ASP A 33 -3.61 14.56 -6.74
CA ASP A 33 -3.48 15.35 -5.53
C ASP A 33 -4.86 15.40 -4.85
N LEU A 34 -5.03 14.54 -3.85
CA LEU A 34 -6.30 14.32 -3.15
C LEU A 34 -6.61 15.44 -2.15
N PHE A 35 -5.59 16.17 -1.71
CA PHE A 35 -5.74 17.26 -0.76
C PHE A 35 -4.66 18.33 -0.92
N MET A 36 -5.03 19.59 -0.65
CA MET A 36 -4.14 20.74 -0.54
C MET A 36 -4.54 21.56 0.69
N GLY A 37 -3.70 21.63 1.72
CA GLY A 37 -3.96 22.46 2.90
C GLY A 37 -2.96 22.24 4.04
N THR A 38 -3.35 22.52 5.28
CA THR A 38 -2.60 22.12 6.47
C THR A 38 -3.28 20.89 7.08
N LEU A 39 -2.50 19.95 7.63
CA LEU A 39 -2.96 18.80 8.42
C LEU A 39 -4.00 19.16 9.50
N SER A 40 -4.17 20.44 9.83
CA SER A 40 -5.07 20.93 10.87
C SER A 40 -6.55 21.05 10.47
N GLN A 41 -6.93 21.20 9.19
CA GLN A 41 -8.35 21.33 8.84
C GLN A 41 -8.67 21.18 7.36
N THR A 42 -8.68 19.95 6.85
CA THR A 42 -9.64 19.40 5.86
C THR A 42 -9.26 17.95 5.60
N SER A 43 -10.20 17.03 5.80
CA SER A 43 -9.93 15.59 5.92
C SER A 43 -9.81 14.90 4.57
N VAL A 44 -8.82 14.00 4.42
CA VAL A 44 -8.85 12.98 3.36
C VAL A 44 -9.95 11.98 3.71
N TYR A 45 -10.99 11.89 2.88
CA TYR A 45 -12.13 11.01 3.14
C TYR A 45 -11.92 9.64 2.48
N PRO A 46 -11.85 8.54 3.26
CA PRO A 46 -11.64 7.20 2.70
C PRO A 46 -12.64 6.82 1.60
N ARG A 47 -13.90 7.29 1.70
CA ARG A 47 -14.93 7.05 0.68
C ARG A 47 -14.55 7.58 -0.71
N GLU A 48 -13.91 8.77 -0.78
CA GLU A 48 -13.53 9.37 -2.06
C GLU A 48 -12.28 8.69 -2.62
N VAL A 49 -11.37 8.28 -1.75
CA VAL A 49 -10.18 7.47 -2.10
C VAL A 49 -10.61 6.13 -2.69
N VAL A 50 -11.52 5.40 -2.03
CA VAL A 50 -12.06 4.12 -2.52
C VAL A 50 -12.81 4.31 -3.84
N LYS A 51 -13.69 5.33 -3.93
CA LYS A 51 -14.42 5.63 -5.16
C LYS A 51 -13.48 5.88 -6.33
N ARG A 52 -12.44 6.70 -6.13
CA ARG A 52 -11.45 7.02 -7.17
C ARG A 52 -10.64 5.79 -7.57
N CYS A 53 -10.23 4.99 -6.59
CA CYS A 53 -9.53 3.73 -6.82
C CYS A 53 -10.32 2.80 -7.75
N LEU A 54 -11.60 2.60 -7.45
CA LEU A 54 -12.50 1.75 -8.25
C LEU A 54 -12.73 2.31 -9.66
N GLN A 55 -12.87 3.63 -9.81
CA GLN A 55 -12.99 4.27 -11.13
C GLN A 55 -11.79 4.00 -12.04
N LEU A 56 -10.59 3.91 -11.47
CA LEU A 56 -9.35 3.66 -12.20
C LEU A 56 -9.08 2.15 -12.38
N ASN A 57 -9.86 1.27 -11.75
CA ASN A 57 -9.55 -0.16 -11.65
C ASN A 57 -8.13 -0.40 -11.09
N ALA A 58 -7.71 0.43 -10.12
CA ALA A 58 -6.40 0.28 -9.51
C ALA A 58 -6.37 -0.98 -8.65
N ALA A 59 -5.24 -1.70 -8.68
CA ALA A 59 -4.98 -2.86 -7.81
C ALA A 59 -4.09 -2.51 -6.61
N ALA A 60 -3.45 -1.34 -6.67
CA ALA A 60 -2.58 -0.84 -5.62
C ALA A 60 -2.51 0.69 -5.62
N VAL A 61 -2.07 1.26 -4.50
CA VAL A 61 -1.79 2.68 -4.34
C VAL A 61 -0.49 2.90 -3.57
N ILE A 62 0.21 3.98 -3.91
CA ILE A 62 1.26 4.57 -3.08
C ILE A 62 0.77 5.96 -2.67
N PHE A 63 0.75 6.23 -1.37
CA PHE A 63 0.46 7.57 -0.86
C PHE A 63 1.75 8.39 -0.75
N ALA A 64 1.62 9.70 -0.82
CA ALA A 64 2.69 10.61 -0.49
C ALA A 64 2.13 11.93 0.05
N HIS A 65 2.88 12.58 0.93
CA HIS A 65 2.67 14.00 1.19
C HIS A 65 3.98 14.72 1.50
N ASN A 66 4.03 16.03 1.30
CA ASN A 66 5.16 16.84 1.75
C ASN A 66 4.92 17.45 3.13
N HIS A 67 6.01 17.65 3.87
CA HIS A 67 6.07 18.57 5.00
C HIS A 67 6.88 19.80 4.56
N PRO A 68 6.23 20.97 4.31
CA PRO A 68 6.93 22.21 3.98
C PRO A 68 7.95 22.64 5.03
N SER A 69 7.79 22.20 6.28
CA SER A 69 8.75 22.42 7.36
C SER A 69 10.10 21.74 7.14
N GLY A 70 10.17 20.75 6.25
CA GLY A 70 11.37 19.94 6.02
C GLY A 70 11.62 18.85 7.05
N ALA A 71 10.71 18.63 8.01
CA ALA A 71 10.77 17.46 8.88
C ALA A 71 10.31 16.22 8.09
N ALA A 72 11.04 15.10 8.19
CA ALA A 72 10.67 13.86 7.51
C ALA A 72 9.93 12.86 8.41
N GLU A 73 9.85 13.15 9.71
CA GLU A 73 9.27 12.22 10.69
C GLU A 73 7.74 12.29 10.63
N PRO A 74 7.04 11.14 10.49
CA PRO A 74 5.59 11.11 10.44
C PRO A 74 4.96 11.55 11.76
N SER A 75 3.91 12.36 11.66
CA SER A 75 3.03 12.63 12.79
C SER A 75 2.15 11.42 13.12
N HIS A 76 1.53 11.44 14.30
CA HIS A 76 0.52 10.42 14.65
C HIS A 76 -0.66 10.45 13.67
N ALA A 77 -1.08 11.64 13.24
CA ALA A 77 -2.17 11.81 12.28
C ALA A 77 -1.84 11.18 10.92
N ASP A 78 -0.57 11.25 10.48
CA ASP A 78 -0.13 10.59 9.25
C ASP A 78 -0.28 9.07 9.34
N GLN A 79 0.10 8.49 10.49
CA GLN A 79 -0.04 7.05 10.74
C GLN A 79 -1.51 6.62 10.81
N GLU A 80 -2.34 7.32 11.57
CA GLU A 80 -3.78 7.04 11.68
C GLU A 80 -4.50 7.15 10.33
N LEU A 81 -4.18 8.19 9.55
CA LEU A 81 -4.73 8.36 8.21
C LEU A 81 -4.31 7.19 7.31
N THR A 82 -3.03 6.85 7.32
CA THR A 82 -2.49 5.73 6.50
C THR A 82 -3.19 4.43 6.83
N ASP A 83 -3.32 4.10 8.12
CA ASP A 83 -3.99 2.87 8.55
C ASP A 83 -5.48 2.88 8.21
N THR A 84 -6.15 4.02 8.36
CA THR A 84 -7.56 4.16 7.96
C THR A 84 -7.74 3.88 6.46
N LEU A 85 -6.89 4.47 5.62
CA LEU A 85 -6.94 4.27 4.17
C LEU A 85 -6.55 2.84 3.78
N LYS A 86 -5.54 2.26 4.44
CA LYS A 86 -5.12 0.87 4.24
C LYS A 86 -6.26 -0.10 4.51
N HIS A 87 -6.94 0.04 5.65
CA HIS A 87 -8.08 -0.81 5.99
C HIS A 87 -9.25 -0.61 5.02
N ALA A 88 -9.57 0.62 4.64
CA ALA A 88 -10.67 0.89 3.71
C ALA A 88 -10.42 0.30 2.31
N LEU A 89 -9.20 0.43 1.79
CA LEU A 89 -8.83 -0.09 0.47
C LEU A 89 -8.70 -1.62 0.45
N ALA A 90 -8.31 -2.23 1.58
CA ALA A 90 -8.27 -3.68 1.70
C ALA A 90 -9.64 -4.35 1.53
N LEU A 91 -10.73 -3.66 1.93
CA LEU A 91 -12.10 -4.17 1.74
C LEU A 91 -12.51 -4.30 0.27
N VAL A 92 -11.75 -3.70 -0.65
CA VAL A 92 -11.96 -3.75 -2.10
C VAL A 92 -10.74 -4.31 -2.84
N ASP A 93 -9.94 -5.13 -2.15
CA ASP A 93 -8.77 -5.83 -2.68
C ASP A 93 -7.66 -4.93 -3.27
N VAL A 94 -7.53 -3.70 -2.74
CA VAL A 94 -6.51 -2.74 -3.16
C VAL A 94 -5.44 -2.62 -2.09
N ARG A 95 -4.18 -2.82 -2.50
CA ARG A 95 -3.04 -2.76 -1.57
C ARG A 95 -2.46 -1.35 -1.47
N VAL A 96 -2.22 -0.89 -0.25
CA VAL A 96 -1.35 0.27 -0.01
C VAL A 96 0.09 -0.26 0.04
N LEU A 97 0.89 0.06 -0.97
CA LEU A 97 2.26 -0.45 -1.09
C LEU A 97 3.27 0.38 -0.30
N ASP A 98 3.04 1.69 -0.21
CA ASP A 98 3.89 2.60 0.55
C ASP A 98 3.14 3.89 0.91
N HIS A 99 3.71 4.63 1.84
CA HIS A 99 3.42 6.03 2.09
C HIS A 99 4.73 6.81 2.23
N PHE A 100 4.96 7.78 1.34
CA PHE A 100 6.13 8.65 1.37
C PHE A 100 5.87 9.98 2.07
N ILE A 101 6.79 10.41 2.95
CA ILE A 101 6.87 11.80 3.41
C ILE A 101 8.00 12.49 2.68
N VAL A 102 7.69 13.51 1.89
CA VAL A 102 8.67 14.33 1.17
C VAL A 102 9.05 15.54 2.02
N ALA A 103 10.34 15.67 2.30
CA ALA A 103 10.89 16.72 3.16
C ALA A 103 12.12 17.33 2.49
N GLY A 104 11.93 18.45 1.80
CA GLY A 104 12.96 19.04 0.93
C GLY A 104 13.40 18.05 -0.16
N ALA A 105 14.71 17.81 -0.28
CA ALA A 105 15.27 16.86 -1.25
C ALA A 105 15.18 15.38 -0.82
N GLY A 106 14.73 15.13 0.42
CA GLY A 106 14.60 13.80 0.99
C GLY A 106 13.17 13.26 0.89
N ALA A 107 13.05 11.94 1.02
CA ALA A 107 11.77 11.31 1.31
C ALA A 107 11.97 10.16 2.31
N LEU A 108 10.99 9.94 3.18
CA LEU A 108 10.90 8.79 4.08
C LEU A 108 9.82 7.84 3.57
N SER A 109 10.06 6.53 3.62
CA SER A 109 9.08 5.48 3.26
C SER A 109 8.55 4.83 4.54
N PHE A 110 7.23 4.70 4.65
CA PHE A 110 6.59 3.97 5.73
C PHE A 110 6.91 2.48 5.66
N ALA A 111 6.95 1.91 4.44
CA ALA A 111 7.31 0.51 4.23
C ALA A 111 8.73 0.21 4.72
N GLU A 112 9.71 1.04 4.34
CA GLU A 112 11.11 0.88 4.78
C GLU A 112 11.29 1.07 6.31
N ARG A 113 10.41 1.85 6.94
CA ARG A 113 10.39 2.05 8.40
C ARG A 113 9.58 0.99 9.15
N GLY A 114 8.93 0.04 8.47
CA GLY A 114 8.07 -0.97 9.08
C GLY A 114 6.75 -0.43 9.64
N LEU A 115 6.31 0.75 9.19
CA LEU A 115 5.10 1.43 9.69
C LEU A 115 3.81 0.93 9.02
N LEU A 116 3.90 0.09 7.98
CA LEU A 116 2.72 -0.46 7.29
C LEU A 116 2.28 -1.83 7.83
N ASP A 117 3.12 -2.52 8.59
CA ASP A 117 2.95 -3.94 8.94
C ASP A 117 1.98 -4.19 10.11
N GLY A 118 1.23 -3.18 10.56
CA GLY A 118 0.14 -3.33 11.53
C GLY A 118 -1.20 -3.62 10.87
N GLY A 119 -1.65 -4.88 10.82
CA GLY A 119 -3.07 -5.22 10.62
C GLY A 119 -3.48 -5.70 9.22
N HIS A 120 -3.23 -6.97 8.94
CA HIS A 120 -4.26 -7.83 8.36
C HIS A 120 -4.45 -9.02 9.31
N PRO A 121 -5.68 -9.48 9.61
CA PRO A 121 -5.83 -10.87 10.01
C PRO A 121 -5.23 -11.70 8.87
N GLU A 122 -4.27 -12.57 9.19
CA GLU A 122 -3.66 -13.46 8.20
C GLU A 122 -4.77 -14.09 7.35
N THR A 123 -4.87 -13.69 6.07
CA THR A 123 -5.54 -14.53 5.10
C THR A 123 -4.68 -15.77 5.00
N LYS A 124 -5.08 -16.83 5.72
CA LYS A 124 -4.42 -18.14 5.65
C LYS A 124 -4.10 -18.44 4.19
N PRO A 125 -2.86 -18.79 3.85
CA PRO A 125 -2.56 -19.20 2.48
C PRO A 125 -3.47 -20.37 2.12
N GLU A 126 -4.16 -20.28 0.98
CA GLU A 126 -5.01 -21.34 0.46
C GLU A 126 -4.27 -22.68 0.56
N ALA A 127 -4.87 -23.64 1.25
CA ALA A 127 -4.29 -24.96 1.39
C ALA A 127 -4.18 -25.58 -0.01
N LYS A 128 -2.95 -25.78 -0.49
CA LYS A 128 -2.69 -26.53 -1.73
C LYS A 128 -3.46 -27.85 -1.66
N PRO A 129 -4.19 -28.24 -2.73
CA PRO A 129 -4.91 -29.50 -2.74
C PRO A 129 -3.91 -30.62 -2.48
N ARG A 130 -4.13 -31.37 -1.40
CA ARG A 130 -3.33 -32.54 -1.05
C ARG A 130 -3.38 -33.51 -2.23
N ARG A 131 -2.28 -33.61 -2.99
CA ARG A 131 -2.11 -34.69 -3.96
C ARG A 131 -2.29 -36.00 -3.21
N GLY A 132 -3.36 -36.72 -3.54
CA GLY A 132 -3.65 -38.03 -2.95
C GLY A 132 -2.43 -38.94 -3.08
N ARG A 133 -2.04 -39.54 -1.96
CA ARG A 133 -0.95 -40.53 -1.94
C ARG A 133 -1.38 -41.71 -2.84
N PRO A 134 -0.58 -42.13 -3.83
CA PRO A 134 -0.94 -43.29 -4.62
C PRO A 134 -1.02 -44.51 -3.70
N ARG A 135 -2.15 -45.24 -3.77
CA ARG A 135 -2.32 -46.52 -3.08
C ARG A 135 -1.24 -47.46 -3.59
N LYS A 136 -0.38 -47.98 -2.71
CA LYS A 136 0.52 -49.09 -3.05
C LYS A 136 -0.34 -50.32 -3.34
N SER A 137 -0.21 -50.87 -4.54
CA SER A 137 -0.74 -52.17 -4.93
C SER A 137 0.02 -53.28 -4.19
N PRO A 138 -0.67 -54.25 -3.56
CA PRO A 138 -0.02 -55.34 -2.87
C PRO A 138 0.25 -56.47 -3.87
N GLN A 139 1.47 -56.52 -4.41
CA GLN A 139 2.02 -57.70 -5.08
C GLN A 139 3.51 -57.46 -5.38
N GLN A 140 4.37 -58.08 -4.58
CA GLN A 140 5.69 -58.63 -4.90
C GLN A 140 6.57 -58.62 -3.65
N GLU A 141 6.47 -59.69 -2.87
CA GLU A 141 7.61 -60.25 -2.15
C GLU A 141 7.43 -61.77 -2.18
N ALA A 142 7.90 -62.34 -3.29
CA ALA A 142 8.27 -63.74 -3.40
C ALA A 142 9.76 -63.76 -3.78
N ALA A 143 10.47 -64.72 -3.19
CA ALA A 143 11.85 -65.13 -3.45
C ALA A 143 12.97 -64.34 -2.76
N THR A 144 13.43 -64.84 -1.60
CA THR A 144 14.73 -65.54 -1.41
C THR A 144 14.77 -66.05 0.04
N ALA A 145 14.69 -67.36 0.24
CA ALA A 145 15.82 -68.27 0.48
C ALA A 145 16.40 -68.12 1.89
#